data_AF-A0AAN9YBS2-F1
#
_entry.id   AF-A0AAN9YBS2-F1
#
_cell.length_a   1.000
_cell.length_b   1.000
_cell.length_c   1.000
_cell.angle_alpha   90.00
_cell.angle_beta   90.00
_cell.angle_gamma   90.00
#
_symmetry.space_group_name_H-M   'P 1'
#
loop_
_entity.id
_entity.type
_entity.pdbx_description
1 polymer ?
#
loop_
_entity_poly.entity_id
_entity_poly.type
_entity_poly.pdbx_seq_one_letter_code
_entity_poly.pdbx_strand_id
1 'polypeptide(L)'
;MQANSAVTAPQNVMNIAEKEMIYQWVLDIPNPETREKALLELSKKRETVSDLAPMLWHTFGTVAALLQEIINIYPSISPASLTAYQSNRVCNALALLQCLASHPETRSAFLQANIPLFLYPFLHTTSKSRPFEYLRLTSLGVIGALVKTDEQEVITFLLTTEIIPLCLRIMESGTDLSKTVATFILQKILLDDSGLNYICQTYDRFSHVAMILGKMVLGLAKEQSARLLKHVVRCYFRLSDNARAREALRQCLPDQLKDNTFSSCLAEDNATKHFLVQLLKNLEPPTGNSSTMASLVRSQSIRFLSAMRNTNLAEKIISRGYADQMSFTFVAANHTFYANQSVKQVDVPSLNGAFGILPNHVPVLAVLKPGVVIVTEDDGAVKKVLVSSGTVTVNDDSSVQILAEEAHPLENFDLQAANEALREAEQKFSSASSEKDKAEAQIALEAGQAIVAAISAH
;
A
#
# COMPACT_ATOMS: atom_id res chain seq x y z
N MET A 1 67.51 4.16 -8.57
CA MET A 1 66.39 4.75 -7.80
C MET A 1 65.64 5.71 -8.71
N GLN A 2 64.61 5.25 -9.42
CA GLN A 2 63.62 6.13 -10.03
C GLN A 2 62.27 5.43 -9.85
N ALA A 3 61.48 5.98 -8.92
CA ALA A 3 60.11 5.57 -8.64
C ALA A 3 59.21 6.08 -9.76
N ASN A 4 58.49 5.16 -10.40
CA ASN A 4 57.50 5.48 -11.42
C ASN A 4 56.19 5.80 -10.68
N SER A 5 55.94 7.08 -10.42
CA SER A 5 54.68 7.58 -9.86
C SER A 5 53.59 7.49 -10.92
N ALA A 6 52.56 6.70 -10.61
CA ALA A 6 51.32 6.58 -11.36
C ALA A 6 50.70 7.97 -11.61
N VAL A 7 50.39 8.24 -12.88
CA VAL A 7 49.58 9.37 -13.31
C VAL A 7 48.14 9.09 -12.90
N THR A 8 47.68 9.71 -11.81
CA THR A 8 46.27 9.86 -11.47
C THR A 8 45.67 10.96 -12.35
N ALA A 9 44.61 10.63 -13.08
CA ALA A 9 43.83 11.56 -13.89
C ALA A 9 43.19 12.68 -13.02
N PRO A 10 43.02 13.90 -13.55
CA PRO A 10 42.41 14.99 -12.78
C PRO A 10 40.90 14.79 -12.67
N GLN A 11 40.38 14.82 -11.44
CA GLN A 11 38.96 14.87 -11.14
C GLN A 11 38.36 16.21 -11.58
N ASN A 12 37.12 16.15 -12.09
CA ASN A 12 36.28 17.26 -12.58
C ASN A 12 36.32 18.51 -11.69
N VAL A 13 36.98 19.57 -12.17
CA VAL A 13 36.80 20.93 -11.63
C VAL A 13 35.61 21.54 -12.38
N MET A 14 34.44 21.62 -11.74
CA MET A 14 33.27 22.31 -12.28
C MET A 14 33.61 23.80 -12.45
N ASN A 15 33.31 24.38 -13.62
CA ASN A 15 33.68 25.77 -13.92
C ASN A 15 32.89 26.74 -13.02
N ILE A 16 33.54 27.80 -12.51
CA ILE A 16 32.93 28.77 -11.57
C ILE A 16 31.65 29.37 -12.16
N ALA A 17 31.65 29.69 -13.46
CA ALA A 17 30.49 30.22 -14.17
C ALA A 17 29.30 29.24 -14.20
N GLU A 18 29.56 27.93 -14.31
CA GLU A 18 28.49 26.92 -14.29
C GLU A 18 27.87 26.81 -12.89
N LYS A 19 28.69 26.95 -11.85
CA LYS A 19 28.22 26.91 -10.46
C LYS A 19 27.33 28.12 -10.14
N GLU A 20 27.69 29.31 -10.61
CA GLU A 20 26.85 30.51 -10.49
C GLU A 20 25.50 30.37 -11.19
N MET A 21 25.48 29.78 -12.39
CA MET A 21 24.22 29.50 -13.10
C MET A 21 23.32 28.53 -12.33
N ILE A 22 23.88 27.49 -11.70
CA ILE A 22 23.13 26.56 -10.87
C ILE A 22 22.49 27.28 -9.67
N TYR A 23 23.25 28.13 -8.98
CA TYR A 23 22.70 28.92 -7.87
C TYR A 23 21.56 29.84 -8.33
N GLN A 24 21.72 30.49 -9.49
CA GLN A 24 20.66 31.33 -10.04
C GLN A 24 19.40 30.53 -10.34
N TRP A 25 19.51 29.34 -10.96
CA TRP A 25 18.35 28.49 -11.21
C TRP A 25 17.68 28.01 -9.93
N VAL A 26 18.45 27.71 -8.88
CA VAL A 26 17.87 27.35 -7.57
C VAL A 26 17.08 28.51 -6.98
N LEU A 27 17.59 29.74 -7.07
CA LEU A 27 16.89 30.96 -6.63
C LEU A 27 15.67 31.30 -7.50
N ASP A 28 15.64 30.83 -8.74
CA ASP A 28 14.51 31.02 -9.66
C ASP A 28 13.35 30.04 -9.39
N ILE A 29 13.57 28.92 -8.69
CA ILE A 29 12.52 27.91 -8.41
C ILE A 29 11.29 28.51 -7.70
N PRO A 30 11.42 29.32 -6.63
CA PRO A 30 10.27 29.90 -5.96
C PRO A 30 9.39 30.77 -6.88
N ASN A 31 9.98 31.46 -7.87
CA ASN A 31 9.27 32.36 -8.77
C ASN A 31 8.49 31.59 -9.88
N PRO A 32 7.15 31.70 -9.95
CA PRO A 32 6.33 30.97 -10.93
C PRO A 32 6.72 31.19 -12.41
N GLU A 33 7.21 32.38 -12.77
CA GLU A 33 7.53 32.73 -14.17
C GLU A 33 8.80 32.05 -14.67
N THR A 34 9.81 31.90 -13.81
CA THR A 34 11.13 31.34 -14.16
C THR A 34 11.28 29.88 -13.75
N ARG A 35 10.43 29.39 -12.84
CA ARG A 35 10.46 28.04 -12.26
C ARG A 35 10.55 26.94 -13.31
N GLU A 36 9.75 26.99 -14.36
CA GLU A 36 9.71 25.90 -15.35
C GLU A 36 11.05 25.68 -16.06
N LYS A 37 11.70 26.78 -16.46
CA LYS A 37 13.02 26.73 -17.08
C LYS A 37 14.06 26.24 -16.08
N ALA A 38 14.01 26.73 -14.84
CA ALA A 38 14.90 26.29 -13.77
C ALA A 38 14.77 24.78 -13.49
N LEU A 39 13.55 24.26 -13.38
CA LEU A 39 13.28 22.83 -13.19
C LEU A 39 13.89 21.98 -14.30
N LEU A 40 13.74 22.39 -15.55
CA LEU A 40 14.27 21.66 -16.71
C LEU A 40 15.80 21.63 -16.74
N GLU A 41 16.46 22.75 -16.45
CA GLU A 41 17.93 22.79 -16.49
C GLU A 41 18.56 22.09 -15.28
N LEU A 42 17.98 22.25 -14.09
CA LEU A 42 18.45 21.57 -12.89
C LEU A 42 18.23 20.05 -12.97
N SER A 43 17.11 19.58 -13.56
CA SER A 43 16.85 18.14 -13.68
C SER A 43 17.89 17.43 -14.57
N LYS A 44 18.43 18.11 -15.58
CA LYS A 44 19.53 17.59 -16.43
C LYS A 44 20.88 17.54 -15.71
N LYS A 45 21.12 18.48 -14.79
CA LYS A 45 22.39 18.62 -14.05
C LYS A 45 22.43 17.84 -12.73
N ARG A 46 21.36 17.11 -12.42
CA ARG A 46 21.16 16.39 -11.17
C ARG A 46 22.23 15.32 -10.86
N GLU A 47 22.85 14.74 -11.87
CA GLU A 47 23.91 13.71 -11.73
C GLU A 47 25.31 14.33 -11.73
N THR A 48 25.46 15.53 -12.30
CA THR A 48 26.75 16.22 -12.40
C THR A 48 27.11 17.02 -11.15
N VAL A 49 26.12 17.42 -10.35
CA VAL A 49 26.29 18.29 -9.19
C VAL A 49 26.00 17.51 -7.91
N SER A 50 27.04 17.08 -7.21
CA SER A 50 26.93 16.32 -5.94
C SER A 50 26.17 17.09 -4.87
N ASP A 51 26.43 18.39 -4.77
CA ASP A 51 25.97 19.23 -3.66
C ASP A 51 24.61 19.89 -3.96
N LEU A 52 23.93 19.48 -5.04
CA LEU A 52 22.66 20.06 -5.44
C LEU A 52 21.57 19.81 -4.40
N ALA A 53 21.57 18.64 -3.74
CA ALA A 53 20.53 18.29 -2.79
C ALA A 53 20.53 19.21 -1.56
N PRO A 54 21.67 19.43 -0.87
CA PRO A 54 21.75 20.42 0.21
C PRO A 54 21.38 21.84 -0.26
N MET A 55 21.81 22.25 -1.46
CA MET A 55 21.44 23.57 -2.00
C MET A 55 19.92 23.73 -2.15
N LEU A 56 19.25 22.72 -2.70
CA LEU A 56 17.80 22.73 -2.88
C LEU A 56 17.06 22.69 -1.54
N TRP A 57 17.58 21.95 -0.56
CA TRP A 57 16.94 21.81 0.76
C TRP A 57 17.05 23.09 1.60
N HIS A 58 18.23 23.71 1.62
CA HIS A 58 18.50 24.88 2.47
C HIS A 58 18.11 26.22 1.84
N THR A 59 17.89 26.27 0.52
CA THR A 59 17.40 27.49 -0.12
C THR A 59 15.93 27.72 0.19
N PHE A 60 15.62 28.91 0.70
CA PHE A 60 14.29 29.31 1.13
C PHE A 60 13.23 29.12 0.03
N GLY A 61 12.11 28.47 0.38
CA GLY A 61 10.95 28.32 -0.51
C GLY A 61 11.09 27.28 -1.62
N THR A 62 12.28 26.69 -1.82
CA THR A 62 12.54 25.75 -2.93
C THR A 62 11.72 24.46 -2.79
N VAL A 63 11.83 23.75 -1.66
CA VAL A 63 11.09 22.50 -1.42
C VAL A 63 9.58 22.73 -1.44
N ALA A 64 9.11 23.85 -0.87
CA ALA A 64 7.70 24.24 -0.92
C ALA A 64 7.22 24.46 -2.37
N ALA A 65 8.03 25.10 -3.22
CA ALA A 65 7.72 25.26 -4.63
C ALA A 65 7.71 23.93 -5.40
N LEU A 66 8.61 22.99 -5.07
CA LEU A 66 8.58 21.63 -5.65
C LEU A 66 7.31 20.87 -5.25
N LEU A 67 6.88 20.98 -3.99
CA LEU A 67 5.61 20.42 -3.52
C LEU A 67 4.41 21.09 -4.18
N GLN A 68 4.46 22.41 -4.40
CA GLN A 68 3.41 23.12 -5.13
C GLN A 68 3.24 22.59 -6.56
N GLU A 69 4.34 22.26 -7.26
CA GLU A 69 4.27 21.64 -8.59
C GLU A 69 3.59 20.26 -8.55
N ILE A 70 3.75 19.49 -7.47
CA ILE A 70 3.04 18.22 -7.28
C ILE A 70 1.54 18.46 -7.07
N ILE A 71 1.19 19.34 -6.13
CA ILE A 71 -0.20 19.60 -5.73
C ILE A 71 -1.00 20.18 -6.90
N ASN A 72 -0.39 21.02 -7.73
CA ASN A 72 -1.02 21.60 -8.92
C ASN A 72 -1.46 20.54 -9.95
N ILE A 73 -0.93 19.32 -9.88
CA ILE A 73 -1.31 18.21 -10.77
C ILE A 73 -2.51 17.43 -10.23
N TYR A 74 -2.82 17.50 -8.93
CA TYR A 74 -3.89 16.71 -8.33
C TYR A 74 -5.26 16.86 -9.02
N PRO A 75 -5.71 18.06 -9.42
CA PRO A 75 -6.97 18.22 -10.15
C PRO A 75 -7.00 17.50 -11.50
N SER A 76 -5.85 17.26 -12.13
CA SER A 76 -5.73 16.56 -13.41
C SER A 76 -5.58 15.04 -13.27
N ILE A 77 -5.54 14.52 -12.04
CA ILE A 77 -5.50 13.07 -11.77
C ILE A 77 -6.89 12.45 -11.87
N SER A 78 -7.90 13.13 -11.32
CA SER A 78 -9.29 12.66 -11.27
C SER A 78 -10.23 13.83 -11.57
N PRO A 79 -10.80 13.94 -12.80
CA PRO A 79 -10.71 12.98 -13.93
C PRO A 79 -9.32 12.97 -14.60
N ALA A 80 -8.98 11.85 -15.24
CA ALA A 80 -7.66 11.60 -15.84
C ALA A 80 -7.39 12.47 -17.08
N SER A 81 -7.06 13.75 -16.86
CA SER A 81 -6.92 14.80 -17.88
C SER A 81 -5.48 15.32 -18.05
N LEU A 82 -4.51 14.65 -17.41
CA LEU A 82 -3.10 15.03 -17.45
C LEU A 82 -2.51 15.07 -18.88
N THR A 83 -1.99 16.23 -19.26
CA THR A 83 -1.30 16.42 -20.54
C THR A 83 0.18 16.00 -20.49
N ALA A 84 0.79 15.76 -21.65
CA ALA A 84 2.21 15.43 -21.75
C ALA A 84 3.10 16.57 -21.23
N TYR A 85 2.71 17.82 -21.48
CA TYR A 85 3.43 19.00 -20.99
C TYR A 85 3.41 19.08 -19.46
N GLN A 86 2.25 18.97 -18.83
CA GLN A 86 2.11 18.96 -17.37
C GLN A 86 2.89 17.80 -16.73
N SER A 87 2.81 16.59 -17.31
CA SER A 87 3.57 15.42 -16.85
C SER A 87 5.08 15.65 -16.93
N ASN A 88 5.60 16.17 -18.03
CA ASN A 88 7.03 16.47 -18.17
C ASN A 88 7.50 17.51 -17.14
N ARG A 89 6.71 18.57 -16.93
CA ARG A 89 7.04 19.64 -15.98
C ARG A 89 7.10 19.12 -14.54
N VAL A 90 6.08 18.40 -14.07
CA VAL A 90 6.10 17.83 -12.72
C VAL A 90 7.17 16.76 -12.57
N CYS A 91 7.47 15.97 -13.61
CA CYS A 91 8.53 14.97 -13.55
C CYS A 91 9.93 15.60 -13.40
N ASN A 92 10.16 16.81 -13.91
CA ASN A 92 11.38 17.55 -13.60
C ASN A 92 11.48 17.90 -12.12
N ALA A 93 10.38 18.31 -11.48
CA ALA A 93 10.35 18.54 -10.03
C ALA A 93 10.56 17.22 -9.24
N LEU A 94 9.90 16.13 -9.64
CA LEU A 94 10.10 14.80 -9.05
C LEU A 94 11.55 14.31 -9.17
N ALA A 95 12.23 14.60 -10.28
CA ALA A 95 13.64 14.29 -10.45
C ALA A 95 14.54 15.03 -9.44
N LEU A 96 14.21 16.28 -9.10
CA LEU A 96 14.93 17.02 -8.05
C LEU A 96 14.63 16.48 -6.66
N LEU A 97 13.37 16.09 -6.38
CA LEU A 97 13.02 15.41 -5.14
C LEU A 97 13.71 14.04 -5.02
N GLN A 98 13.92 13.34 -6.13
CA GLN A 98 14.71 12.10 -6.15
C GLN A 98 16.16 12.36 -5.71
N CYS A 99 16.75 13.49 -6.11
CA CYS A 99 18.08 13.89 -5.63
C CYS A 99 18.09 14.15 -4.13
N LEU A 100 17.10 14.86 -3.60
CA LEU A 100 16.93 15.08 -2.16
C LEU A 100 16.81 13.76 -1.37
N ALA A 101 16.03 12.81 -1.88
CA ALA A 101 15.87 11.48 -1.29
C ALA A 101 17.18 10.65 -1.34
N SER A 102 17.98 10.83 -2.39
CA SER A 102 19.21 10.07 -2.58
C SER A 102 20.40 10.56 -1.75
N HIS A 103 20.41 11.84 -1.34
CA HIS A 103 21.55 12.45 -0.66
C HIS A 103 21.51 12.24 0.87
N PRO A 104 22.62 11.83 1.51
CA PRO A 104 22.63 11.44 2.92
C PRO A 104 22.23 12.57 3.89
N GLU A 105 22.62 13.81 3.61
CA GLU A 105 22.32 14.94 4.50
C GLU A 105 20.84 15.34 4.50
N THR A 106 20.15 15.17 3.37
CA THR A 106 18.76 15.63 3.21
C THR A 106 17.73 14.52 3.38
N ARG A 107 18.13 13.26 3.29
CA ARG A 107 17.22 12.09 3.30
C ARG A 107 16.38 11.99 4.57
N SER A 108 16.99 12.07 5.74
CA SER A 108 16.26 11.96 7.00
C SER A 108 15.25 13.12 7.15
N ALA A 109 15.67 14.35 6.82
CA ALA A 109 14.78 15.50 6.83
C ALA A 109 13.65 15.40 5.79
N PHE A 110 13.93 14.84 4.60
CA PHE A 110 12.96 14.57 3.56
C PHE A 110 11.89 13.56 4.02
N LEU A 111 12.30 12.52 4.75
CA LEU A 111 11.41 11.52 5.32
C LEU A 111 10.56 12.10 6.46
N GLN A 112 11.19 12.82 7.39
CA GLN A 112 10.50 13.49 8.51
C GLN A 112 9.47 14.54 8.05
N ALA A 113 9.73 15.19 6.92
CA ALA A 113 8.78 16.10 6.28
C ALA A 113 7.61 15.39 5.59
N ASN A 114 7.54 14.05 5.62
CA ASN A 114 6.49 13.23 5.01
C ASN A 114 6.29 13.49 3.50
N ILE A 115 7.33 13.96 2.80
CA ILE A 115 7.28 14.28 1.37
C ILE A 115 6.82 13.09 0.50
N PRO A 116 7.22 11.83 0.76
CA PRO A 116 6.75 10.68 -0.01
C PRO A 116 5.23 10.55 -0.11
N LEU A 117 4.47 11.00 0.91
CA LEU A 117 3.01 10.88 0.94
C LEU A 117 2.34 11.69 -0.18
N PHE A 118 2.95 12.79 -0.61
CA PHE A 118 2.47 13.60 -1.74
C PHE A 118 2.59 12.85 -3.08
N LEU A 119 3.35 11.76 -3.15
CA LEU A 119 3.54 10.99 -4.38
C LEU A 119 2.52 9.84 -4.51
N TYR A 120 1.85 9.46 -3.43
CA TYR A 120 0.95 8.31 -3.42
C TYR A 120 -0.29 8.51 -4.31
N PRO A 121 -0.90 9.71 -4.39
CA PRO A 121 -1.95 9.97 -5.37
C PRO A 121 -1.51 9.67 -6.82
N PHE A 122 -0.24 9.93 -7.17
CA PHE A 122 0.29 9.59 -8.49
C PHE A 122 0.41 8.07 -8.69
N LEU A 123 0.83 7.33 -7.66
CA LEU A 123 0.93 5.87 -7.70
C LEU A 123 -0.43 5.17 -7.74
N HIS A 124 -1.49 5.80 -7.24
CA HIS A 124 -2.85 5.28 -7.30
C HIS A 124 -3.49 5.32 -8.70
N THR A 125 -2.94 6.14 -9.61
CA THR A 125 -3.50 6.33 -10.94
C THR A 125 -3.49 5.06 -11.79
N THR A 126 -4.58 4.82 -12.53
CA THR A 126 -4.77 3.60 -13.35
C THR A 126 -4.74 3.86 -14.85
N SER A 127 -4.75 5.13 -15.27
CA SER A 127 -4.68 5.49 -16.69
C SER A 127 -3.38 5.01 -17.33
N LYS A 128 -3.49 4.33 -18.48
CA LYS A 128 -2.36 3.78 -19.24
C LYS A 128 -1.76 4.74 -20.27
N SER A 129 -2.20 6.01 -20.29
CA SER A 129 -1.63 6.97 -21.21
C SER A 129 -0.18 7.30 -20.84
N ARG A 130 0.65 7.62 -21.85
CA ARG A 130 2.08 7.91 -21.67
C ARG A 130 2.38 8.95 -20.57
N PRO A 131 1.62 10.05 -20.43
CA PRO A 131 1.83 11.02 -19.35
C PRO A 131 1.68 10.42 -17.95
N PHE A 132 0.72 9.52 -17.74
CA PHE A 132 0.48 8.87 -16.45
C PHE A 132 1.49 7.76 -16.16
N GLU A 133 1.89 6.97 -17.16
CA GLU A 133 2.98 5.99 -17.00
C GLU A 133 4.30 6.67 -16.61
N TYR A 134 4.64 7.78 -17.27
CA TYR A 134 5.85 8.53 -16.96
C TYR A 134 5.81 9.15 -15.56
N LEU A 135 4.64 9.67 -15.15
CA LEU A 135 4.40 10.20 -13.82
C LEU A 135 4.60 9.13 -12.73
N ARG A 136 3.99 7.95 -12.90
CA ARG A 136 4.16 6.81 -11.97
C ARG A 136 5.60 6.35 -11.88
N LEU A 137 6.27 6.16 -13.03
CA LEU A 137 7.66 5.71 -13.07
C LEU A 137 8.60 6.68 -12.34
N THR A 138 8.44 7.98 -12.57
CA THR A 138 9.27 9.01 -11.93
C THR A 138 9.00 9.07 -10.43
N SER A 139 7.74 8.93 -10.01
CA SER A 139 7.33 8.88 -8.60
C SER A 139 7.92 7.64 -7.88
N LEU A 140 7.88 6.46 -8.52
CA LEU A 140 8.55 5.26 -8.05
C LEU A 140 10.07 5.43 -7.97
N GLY A 141 10.66 6.22 -8.88
CA GLY A 141 12.09 6.55 -8.85
C GLY A 141 12.50 7.27 -7.56
N VAL A 142 11.65 8.15 -7.03
CA VAL A 142 11.88 8.83 -5.73
C VAL A 142 11.86 7.81 -4.59
N ILE A 143 10.82 6.97 -4.52
CA ILE A 143 10.72 5.92 -3.48
C ILE A 143 11.87 4.90 -3.59
N GLY A 144 12.22 4.52 -4.83
CA GLY A 144 13.35 3.65 -5.15
C GLY A 144 14.69 4.23 -4.68
N ALA A 145 14.88 5.54 -4.75
CA ALA A 145 16.07 6.21 -4.23
C ALA A 145 16.15 6.16 -2.70
N LEU A 146 15.02 6.29 -1.99
CA LEU A 146 14.97 6.15 -0.53
C LEU A 146 15.37 4.75 -0.07
N VAL A 147 14.77 3.71 -0.65
CA VAL A 147 15.02 2.31 -0.23
C VAL A 147 16.38 1.79 -0.69
N LYS A 148 17.11 2.52 -1.54
CA LYS A 148 18.42 2.08 -2.04
C LYS A 148 19.48 2.07 -0.94
N THR A 149 19.32 2.88 0.12
CA THR A 149 20.31 3.02 1.20
C THR A 149 20.20 1.99 2.31
N ASP A 150 19.18 1.12 2.26
CA ASP A 150 18.96 0.05 3.25
C ASP A 150 18.79 0.57 4.70
N GLU A 151 18.33 1.82 4.85
CA GLU A 151 18.04 2.41 6.17
C GLU A 151 16.72 1.90 6.75
N GLN A 152 16.77 1.44 8.00
CA GLN A 152 15.61 0.89 8.71
C GLN A 152 14.50 1.94 8.95
N GLU A 153 14.86 3.22 9.15
CA GLU A 153 13.90 4.32 9.30
C GLU A 153 13.01 4.46 8.06
N VAL A 154 13.61 4.37 6.87
CA VAL A 154 12.90 4.41 5.58
C VAL A 154 11.93 3.24 5.46
N ILE A 155 12.39 2.01 5.75
CA ILE A 155 11.52 0.83 5.67
C ILE A 155 10.36 0.95 6.65
N THR A 156 10.62 1.36 7.89
CA THR A 156 9.59 1.54 8.92
C THR A 156 8.53 2.54 8.46
N PHE A 157 8.95 3.70 7.97
CA PHE A 157 8.06 4.71 7.40
C PHE A 157 7.19 4.14 6.26
N LEU A 158 7.80 3.41 5.32
CA LEU A 158 7.10 2.83 4.19
C LEU A 158 6.08 1.75 4.59
N LEU A 159 6.38 0.96 5.64
CA LEU A 159 5.44 -0.01 6.20
C LEU A 159 4.23 0.66 6.86
N THR A 160 4.45 1.78 7.57
CA THR A 160 3.36 2.53 8.23
C THR A 160 2.45 3.27 7.25
N THR A 161 2.87 3.44 6.00
CA THR A 161 2.18 4.28 5.01
C THR A 161 1.60 3.47 3.84
N GLU A 162 1.49 2.15 3.99
CA GLU A 162 0.83 1.27 3.01
C GLU A 162 1.42 1.29 1.58
N ILE A 163 2.74 1.41 1.44
CA ILE A 163 3.38 1.37 0.10
C ILE A 163 3.24 0.00 -0.60
N ILE A 164 3.06 -1.08 0.16
CA ILE A 164 3.04 -2.45 -0.38
C ILE A 164 1.83 -2.66 -1.31
N PRO A 165 0.58 -2.36 -0.91
CA PRO A 165 -0.57 -2.42 -1.83
C PRO A 165 -0.37 -1.63 -3.12
N LEU A 166 0.25 -0.45 -3.05
CA LEU A 166 0.56 0.38 -4.23
C LEU A 166 1.56 -0.32 -5.15
N CYS A 167 2.65 -0.85 -4.59
CA CYS A 167 3.64 -1.59 -5.37
C CYS A 167 3.03 -2.83 -6.03
N LEU A 168 2.21 -3.60 -5.31
CA LEU A 168 1.55 -4.80 -5.83
C LEU A 168 0.61 -4.49 -7.00
N ARG A 169 -0.17 -3.39 -6.92
CA ARG A 169 -1.04 -2.95 -8.02
C ARG A 169 -0.24 -2.61 -9.29
N ILE A 170 0.89 -1.92 -9.13
CA ILE A 170 1.78 -1.56 -10.25
C ILE A 170 2.49 -2.80 -10.80
N MET A 171 2.92 -3.71 -9.93
CA MET A 171 3.50 -5.00 -10.29
C MET A 171 2.54 -5.86 -11.13
N GLU A 172 1.24 -5.80 -10.84
CA GLU A 172 0.22 -6.52 -11.60
C GLU A 172 -0.04 -5.91 -12.99
N SER A 173 -0.21 -4.58 -13.06
CA SER A 173 -0.83 -3.93 -14.23
C SER A 173 0.01 -2.88 -14.96
N GLY A 174 1.20 -2.53 -14.43
CA GLY A 174 2.08 -1.51 -14.99
C GLY A 174 2.92 -1.94 -16.19
N THR A 175 3.68 -1.00 -16.75
CA THR A 175 4.72 -1.25 -17.77
C THR A 175 5.91 -2.03 -17.19
N ASP A 176 6.71 -2.69 -18.04
CA ASP A 176 7.89 -3.49 -17.60
C ASP A 176 8.86 -2.67 -16.71
N LEU A 177 9.10 -1.41 -17.05
CA LEU A 177 9.92 -0.50 -16.24
C LEU A 177 9.29 -0.21 -14.87
N SER A 178 8.00 0.14 -14.83
CA SER A 178 7.28 0.40 -13.57
C SER A 178 7.20 -0.85 -12.69
N LYS A 179 6.95 -2.03 -13.29
CA LYS A 179 6.99 -3.33 -12.61
C LYS A 179 8.36 -3.62 -12.02
N THR A 180 9.43 -3.34 -12.76
CA THR A 180 10.81 -3.53 -12.31
C THR A 180 11.11 -2.68 -11.09
N VAL A 181 10.77 -1.38 -11.11
CA VAL A 181 11.04 -0.49 -9.98
C VAL A 181 10.15 -0.83 -8.76
N ALA A 182 8.86 -1.14 -8.98
CA ALA A 182 7.97 -1.54 -7.88
C ALA A 182 8.42 -2.86 -7.22
N THR A 183 8.89 -3.82 -8.01
CA THR A 183 9.43 -5.09 -7.49
C THR A 183 10.76 -4.87 -6.78
N PHE A 184 11.61 -3.95 -7.26
CA PHE A 184 12.83 -3.55 -6.56
C PHE A 184 12.51 -2.93 -5.19
N ILE A 185 11.50 -2.07 -5.08
CA ILE A 185 11.05 -1.50 -3.80
C ILE A 185 10.56 -2.61 -2.86
N LEU A 186 9.69 -3.49 -3.35
CA LEU A 186 9.22 -4.64 -2.57
C LEU A 186 10.37 -5.55 -2.12
N GLN A 187 11.36 -5.78 -3.00
CA GLN A 187 12.54 -6.57 -2.68
C GLN A 187 13.33 -5.93 -1.53
N LYS A 188 13.53 -4.61 -1.55
CA LYS A 188 14.23 -3.89 -0.48
C LYS A 188 13.48 -3.97 0.84
N ILE A 189 12.16 -3.87 0.82
CA ILE A 189 11.32 -4.08 2.01
C ILE A 189 11.45 -5.52 2.53
N LEU A 190 11.44 -6.53 1.65
CA LEU A 190 11.61 -7.93 2.05
C LEU A 190 13.00 -8.25 2.61
N LEU A 191 14.04 -7.56 2.14
CA LEU A 191 15.40 -7.77 2.65
C LEU A 191 15.52 -7.38 4.12
N ASP A 192 14.81 -6.35 4.55
CA ASP A 192 14.70 -5.97 5.96
C ASP A 192 13.86 -6.98 6.77
N ASP A 193 14.30 -7.29 7.98
CA ASP A 193 13.63 -8.27 8.85
C ASP A 193 12.23 -7.80 9.29
N SER A 194 12.05 -6.49 9.56
CA SER A 194 10.75 -5.94 9.91
C SER A 194 9.78 -6.02 8.73
N GLY A 195 10.27 -5.73 7.52
CA GLY A 195 9.47 -5.86 6.29
C GLY A 195 9.08 -7.30 5.96
N LEU A 196 10.01 -8.25 6.08
CA LEU A 196 9.70 -9.68 5.92
C LEU A 196 8.65 -10.15 6.93
N ASN A 197 8.84 -9.80 8.20
CA ASN A 197 7.88 -10.17 9.26
C ASN A 197 6.52 -9.53 9.04
N TYR A 198 6.44 -8.29 8.56
CA TYR A 198 5.19 -7.61 8.23
C TYR A 198 4.41 -8.33 7.12
N ILE A 199 5.09 -8.73 6.04
CA ILE A 199 4.48 -9.42 4.90
C ILE A 199 4.03 -10.83 5.30
N CYS A 200 4.86 -11.54 6.08
CA CYS A 200 4.57 -12.91 6.55
C CYS A 200 3.74 -12.95 7.85
N GLN A 201 3.27 -11.80 8.35
CA GLN A 201 2.53 -11.71 9.61
C GLN A 201 1.19 -12.44 9.52
N THR A 202 0.45 -12.17 8.44
CA THR A 202 -0.86 -12.77 8.16
C THR A 202 -0.80 -13.58 6.86
N TYR A 203 -1.64 -14.60 6.78
CA TYR A 203 -1.74 -15.41 5.56
C TYR A 203 -2.18 -14.58 4.36
N ASP A 204 -3.11 -13.64 4.54
CA ASP A 204 -3.65 -12.81 3.44
C ASP A 204 -2.58 -11.91 2.81
N ARG A 205 -1.74 -11.26 3.62
CA ARG A 205 -0.65 -10.41 3.11
C ARG A 205 0.35 -11.22 2.30
N PHE A 206 0.79 -12.35 2.86
CA PHE A 206 1.70 -13.27 2.17
C PHE A 206 1.08 -13.81 0.88
N SER A 207 -0.15 -14.32 0.95
CA SER A 207 -0.87 -14.92 -0.19
C SER A 207 -1.06 -13.92 -1.32
N HIS A 208 -1.41 -12.67 -1.01
CA HIS A 208 -1.54 -11.62 -2.01
C HIS A 208 -0.20 -11.33 -2.70
N VAL A 209 0.90 -11.17 -1.95
CA VAL A 209 2.24 -10.97 -2.53
C VAL A 209 2.65 -12.17 -3.41
N ALA A 210 2.47 -13.39 -2.92
CA ALA A 210 2.82 -14.61 -3.64
C ALA A 210 2.00 -14.78 -4.93
N MET A 211 0.70 -14.45 -4.90
CA MET A 211 -0.18 -14.47 -6.07
C MET A 211 0.29 -13.49 -7.15
N ILE A 212 0.63 -12.25 -6.77
CA ILE A 212 1.10 -11.24 -7.74
C ILE A 212 2.45 -11.67 -8.33
N LEU A 213 3.40 -12.12 -7.51
CA LEU A 213 4.68 -12.66 -8.00
C LEU A 213 4.46 -13.84 -8.96
N GLY A 214 3.50 -14.72 -8.68
CA GLY A 214 3.16 -15.85 -9.55
C GLY A 214 2.61 -15.39 -10.90
N LYS A 215 1.68 -14.42 -10.92
CA LYS A 215 1.19 -13.79 -12.15
C LYS A 215 2.33 -13.15 -12.96
N MET A 216 3.30 -12.53 -12.28
CA MET A 216 4.47 -11.94 -12.94
C MET A 216 5.38 -13.00 -13.56
N VAL A 217 5.61 -14.14 -12.89
CA VAL A 217 6.36 -15.25 -13.47
C VAL A 217 5.70 -15.76 -14.76
N LEU A 218 4.38 -15.90 -14.77
CA LEU A 218 3.64 -16.31 -15.98
C LEU A 218 3.77 -15.28 -17.11
N GLY A 219 3.77 -13.98 -16.79
CA GLY A 219 4.04 -12.92 -17.76
C GLY A 219 5.49 -12.95 -18.29
N LEU A 220 6.45 -13.14 -17.39
CA LEU A 220 7.88 -13.24 -17.72
C LEU A 220 8.18 -14.42 -18.64
N ALA A 221 7.47 -15.54 -18.51
CA ALA A 221 7.64 -16.68 -19.41
C ALA A 221 7.39 -16.29 -20.88
N LYS A 222 6.54 -15.29 -21.14
CA LYS A 222 6.24 -14.77 -22.48
C LYS A 222 7.20 -13.67 -22.92
N GLU A 223 7.46 -12.70 -22.06
CA GLU A 223 8.19 -11.46 -22.41
C GLU A 223 9.72 -11.55 -22.16
N GLN A 224 10.18 -12.53 -21.37
CA GLN A 224 11.60 -12.85 -21.14
C GLN A 224 12.45 -11.65 -20.64
N SER A 225 11.89 -10.83 -19.73
CA SER A 225 12.58 -9.69 -19.11
C SER A 225 13.54 -10.13 -17.98
N ALA A 226 14.84 -10.18 -18.27
CA ALA A 226 15.87 -10.59 -17.30
C ALA A 226 15.94 -9.69 -16.06
N ARG A 227 15.77 -8.37 -16.25
CA ARG A 227 15.83 -7.37 -15.15
C ARG A 227 14.72 -7.58 -14.13
N LEU A 228 13.51 -7.86 -14.60
CA LEU A 228 12.37 -8.10 -13.74
C LEU A 228 12.45 -9.46 -13.06
N LEU A 229 12.86 -10.51 -13.81
CA LEU A 229 13.07 -11.86 -13.28
C LEU A 229 14.06 -11.85 -12.10
N LYS A 230 15.15 -11.09 -12.23
CA LYS A 230 16.18 -10.90 -11.19
C LYS A 230 15.58 -10.48 -9.83
N HIS A 231 14.60 -9.57 -9.84
CA HIS A 231 13.96 -9.07 -8.63
C HIS A 231 12.91 -10.05 -8.10
N VAL A 232 12.11 -10.66 -9.00
CA VAL A 232 11.10 -11.68 -8.64
C VAL A 232 11.75 -12.88 -7.93
N VAL A 233 12.85 -13.40 -8.47
CA VAL A 233 13.60 -14.51 -7.86
C VAL A 233 14.13 -14.12 -6.48
N ARG A 234 14.64 -12.88 -6.32
CA ARG A 234 15.12 -12.39 -5.01
C ARG A 234 13.99 -12.26 -3.99
N CYS A 235 12.80 -11.83 -4.40
CA CYS A 235 11.64 -11.78 -3.51
C CYS A 235 11.26 -13.19 -3.03
N TYR A 236 11.14 -14.17 -3.94
CA TYR A 236 10.86 -15.55 -3.54
C TYR A 236 11.94 -16.15 -2.64
N PHE A 237 13.22 -15.93 -2.99
CA PHE A 237 14.35 -16.36 -2.18
C PHE A 237 14.24 -15.82 -0.75
N ARG A 238 14.01 -14.53 -0.59
CA ARG A 238 13.88 -13.90 0.73
C ARG A 238 12.62 -14.35 1.49
N LEU A 239 11.50 -14.55 0.80
CA LEU A 239 10.29 -15.13 1.41
C LEU A 239 10.54 -16.55 1.95
N SER A 240 11.45 -17.32 1.33
CA SER A 240 11.80 -18.67 1.80
C SER A 240 12.54 -18.70 3.13
N ASP A 241 13.06 -17.57 3.61
CA ASP A 241 13.71 -17.48 4.92
C ASP A 241 12.69 -17.62 6.06
N ASN A 242 11.45 -17.19 5.86
CA ASN A 242 10.38 -17.32 6.85
C ASN A 242 9.78 -18.74 6.80
N ALA A 243 9.70 -19.43 7.95
CA ALA A 243 9.25 -20.81 8.02
C ALA A 243 7.79 -21.02 7.53
N ARG A 244 6.88 -20.08 7.83
CA ARG A 244 5.47 -20.17 7.40
C ARG A 244 5.35 -19.97 5.89
N ALA A 245 6.03 -18.96 5.37
CA ALA A 245 6.06 -18.68 3.94
C ALA A 245 6.72 -19.82 3.15
N ARG A 246 7.81 -20.41 3.68
CA ARG A 246 8.48 -21.57 3.08
C ARG A 246 7.54 -22.76 2.89
N GLU A 247 6.74 -23.07 3.90
CA GLU A 247 5.77 -24.17 3.81
C GLU A 247 4.70 -23.90 2.75
N ALA A 248 4.17 -22.69 2.69
CA ALA A 248 3.21 -22.31 1.66
C ALA A 248 3.83 -22.29 0.25
N LEU A 249 5.07 -21.79 0.10
CA LEU A 249 5.81 -21.75 -1.16
C LEU A 249 6.08 -23.15 -1.74
N ARG A 250 6.21 -24.19 -0.90
CA ARG A 250 6.30 -25.58 -1.41
C ARG A 250 5.09 -25.98 -2.24
N GLN A 251 3.91 -25.45 -1.90
CA GLN A 251 2.65 -25.75 -2.58
C GLN A 251 2.34 -24.77 -3.72
N CYS A 252 2.78 -23.51 -3.64
CA CYS A 252 2.38 -22.46 -4.58
C CYS A 252 3.49 -21.87 -5.46
N LEU A 253 4.75 -22.36 -5.39
CA LEU A 253 5.82 -21.89 -6.27
C LEU A 253 5.49 -22.21 -7.74
N PRO A 254 5.50 -21.22 -8.66
CA PRO A 254 5.23 -21.43 -10.08
C PRO A 254 6.18 -22.44 -10.73
N ASP A 255 5.63 -23.34 -11.56
CA ASP A 255 6.42 -24.41 -12.19
C ASP A 255 7.46 -23.89 -13.18
N GLN A 256 7.25 -22.70 -13.78
CA GLN A 256 8.21 -22.06 -14.67
C GLN A 256 9.53 -21.68 -13.96
N LEU A 257 9.53 -21.58 -12.63
CA LEU A 257 10.76 -21.39 -11.84
C LEU A 257 11.45 -22.72 -11.49
N LYS A 258 10.75 -23.85 -11.64
CA LYS A 258 11.30 -25.20 -11.39
C LYS A 258 11.80 -25.85 -12.67
N ASP A 259 11.21 -25.49 -13.81
CA ASP A 259 11.58 -26.02 -15.12
C ASP A 259 12.67 -25.17 -15.81
N ASN A 260 12.94 -25.50 -17.08
CA ASN A 260 13.97 -24.84 -17.88
C ASN A 260 13.47 -23.59 -18.62
N THR A 261 12.28 -23.05 -18.31
CA THR A 261 11.65 -21.92 -19.03
C THR A 261 12.53 -20.68 -19.11
N PHE A 262 13.27 -20.37 -18.04
CA PHE A 262 14.12 -19.17 -17.96
C PHE A 262 15.60 -19.43 -18.25
N SER A 263 15.96 -20.58 -18.82
CA SER A 263 17.38 -20.95 -19.06
C SER A 263 18.11 -19.96 -19.96
N SER A 264 17.43 -19.39 -20.95
CA SER A 264 17.96 -18.36 -21.86
C SER A 264 18.25 -17.04 -21.12
N CYS A 265 17.30 -16.53 -20.33
CA CYS A 265 17.47 -15.31 -19.53
C CYS A 265 18.53 -15.46 -18.42
N LEU A 266 18.69 -16.66 -17.87
CA LEU A 266 19.60 -16.95 -16.77
C LEU A 266 21.01 -17.37 -17.24
N ALA A 267 21.26 -17.46 -18.54
CA ALA A 267 22.55 -17.88 -19.08
C ALA A 267 23.68 -16.90 -18.70
N GLU A 268 23.39 -15.59 -18.71
CA GLU A 268 24.37 -14.54 -18.42
C GLU A 268 24.31 -14.04 -16.96
N ASP A 269 23.19 -14.23 -16.24
CA ASP A 269 23.02 -13.77 -14.85
C ASP A 269 23.29 -14.89 -13.82
N ASN A 270 24.59 -15.16 -13.59
CA ASN A 270 25.04 -16.15 -12.62
C ASN A 270 24.53 -15.91 -11.19
N ALA A 271 24.33 -14.65 -10.80
CA ALA A 271 23.86 -14.33 -9.45
C ALA A 271 22.40 -14.74 -9.27
N THR A 272 21.53 -14.43 -10.23
CA THR A 272 20.11 -14.83 -10.18
C THR A 272 19.96 -16.34 -10.27
N LYS A 273 20.79 -17.01 -11.10
CA LYS A 273 20.84 -18.47 -11.16
C LYS A 273 21.20 -19.09 -9.80
N HIS A 274 22.20 -18.55 -9.11
CA HIS A 274 22.57 -18.99 -7.76
C HIS A 274 21.41 -18.84 -6.76
N PHE A 275 20.72 -17.69 -6.75
CA PHE A 275 19.58 -17.48 -5.86
C PHE A 275 18.40 -18.42 -6.16
N LEU A 276 18.14 -18.71 -7.45
CA LEU A 276 17.10 -19.66 -7.84
C LEU A 276 17.41 -21.08 -7.34
N VAL A 277 18.65 -21.54 -7.53
CA VAL A 277 19.09 -22.86 -7.03
C VAL A 277 18.97 -22.93 -5.51
N GLN A 278 19.40 -21.89 -4.80
CA GLN A 278 19.28 -21.86 -3.34
C GLN A 278 17.83 -21.80 -2.85
N LEU A 279 16.94 -21.08 -3.56
CA LEU A 279 15.51 -21.08 -3.30
C LEU A 279 14.94 -22.50 -3.41
N LEU A 280 15.23 -23.22 -4.49
CA LEU A 280 14.75 -24.59 -4.68
C LEU A 280 15.27 -25.52 -3.56
N LYS A 281 16.55 -25.37 -3.18
CA LYS A 281 17.14 -26.10 -2.04
C LYS A 281 16.46 -25.78 -0.70
N ASN A 282 16.09 -24.53 -0.46
CA ASN A 282 15.37 -24.13 0.75
C ASN A 282 13.96 -24.75 0.83
N LEU A 283 13.37 -25.07 -0.32
CA LEU A 283 12.02 -25.64 -0.41
C LEU A 283 12.01 -27.18 -0.40
N GLU A 284 13.14 -27.85 -0.65
CA GLU A 284 13.24 -29.30 -0.54
C GLU A 284 12.81 -29.77 0.88
N PRO A 285 12.07 -30.89 0.99
CA PRO A 285 11.81 -31.52 2.27
C PRO A 285 13.14 -32.01 2.85
N PRO A 286 13.36 -31.92 4.17
CA PRO A 286 14.58 -32.44 4.78
C PRO A 286 14.69 -33.94 4.48
N THR A 287 15.68 -34.32 3.66
CA THR A 287 16.00 -35.71 3.35
C THR A 287 16.62 -36.37 4.58
N GLY A 288 15.87 -37.28 5.20
CA GLY A 288 16.27 -37.94 6.44
C GLY A 288 17.32 -39.05 6.21
N ASN A 289 18.30 -39.12 7.13
CA ASN A 289 19.03 -40.34 7.45
C ASN A 289 19.17 -40.44 8.98
N SER A 290 18.18 -41.06 9.64
CA SER A 290 18.42 -42.22 10.52
C SER A 290 17.08 -42.72 11.08
N SER A 291 16.82 -43.98 10.77
CA SER A 291 15.85 -44.87 11.38
C SER A 291 15.92 -44.86 12.91
N THR A 292 15.05 -44.09 13.59
CA THR A 292 14.61 -44.38 15.00
C THR A 292 13.42 -43.55 15.50
N MET A 293 12.62 -42.89 14.65
CA MET A 293 11.49 -42.05 15.13
C MET A 293 10.14 -42.37 14.47
N ALA A 294 9.96 -43.58 13.94
CA ALA A 294 8.65 -44.06 13.49
C ALA A 294 7.77 -44.62 14.64
N SER A 295 8.23 -44.58 15.91
CA SER A 295 7.49 -45.12 17.06
C SER A 295 6.94 -44.08 18.05
N LEU A 296 7.02 -42.78 17.76
CA LEU A 296 6.64 -41.73 18.73
C LEU A 296 5.48 -40.82 18.31
N VAL A 297 4.87 -41.02 17.13
CA VAL A 297 3.72 -40.23 16.65
C VAL A 297 2.36 -40.77 17.15
N ARG A 298 2.35 -41.58 18.22
CA ARG A 298 1.09 -42.07 18.81
C ARG A 298 0.87 -41.76 20.29
N SER A 299 1.69 -40.92 20.95
CA SER A 299 1.45 -40.61 22.38
C SER A 299 1.90 -39.23 22.90
N GLN A 300 1.74 -38.14 22.16
CA GLN A 300 1.99 -36.79 22.72
C GLN A 300 0.92 -35.74 22.36
N SER A 301 -0.36 -36.10 22.50
CA SER A 301 -1.46 -35.12 22.53
C SER A 301 -1.82 -34.63 23.95
N ILE A 302 -1.10 -35.06 24.99
CA ILE A 302 -1.41 -34.66 26.39
C ILE A 302 -0.10 -34.62 27.18
N ARG A 303 0.63 -33.49 27.17
CA ARG A 303 1.68 -33.14 28.19
C ARG A 303 2.43 -31.82 27.92
N PHE A 304 1.83 -30.84 27.24
CA PHE A 304 2.41 -29.50 27.05
C PHE A 304 1.72 -28.41 27.91
N LEU A 305 1.17 -28.79 29.07
CA LEU A 305 0.47 -27.88 29.99
C LEU A 305 1.11 -27.71 31.38
N SER A 306 2.40 -28.04 31.58
CA SER A 306 2.97 -28.06 32.96
C SER A 306 4.32 -27.38 33.18
N ALA A 307 4.85 -26.58 32.25
CA ALA A 307 6.18 -25.99 32.46
C ALA A 307 6.32 -24.57 31.92
N MET A 308 5.58 -23.62 32.53
CA MET A 308 6.02 -22.24 32.73
C MET A 308 5.24 -21.65 33.92
N ARG A 309 5.81 -21.80 35.12
CA ARG A 309 5.34 -21.14 36.34
C ARG A 309 6.50 -20.28 36.85
N ASN A 310 6.23 -18.99 37.01
CA ASN A 310 7.03 -17.95 37.67
C ASN A 310 8.28 -17.42 36.97
N THR A 311 8.09 -16.33 36.21
CA THR A 311 8.77 -15.04 36.46
C THR A 311 7.80 -13.90 36.11
N ASN A 312 7.22 -13.29 37.15
CA ASN A 312 6.29 -12.17 37.05
C ASN A 312 7.06 -10.90 36.64
N LEU A 313 6.71 -10.34 35.47
CA LEU A 313 6.95 -8.93 35.05
C LEU A 313 6.42 -8.64 33.62
N ALA A 314 5.87 -9.63 32.89
CA ALA A 314 5.38 -9.49 31.51
C ALA A 314 3.83 -9.56 31.38
N GLU A 315 3.08 -9.09 32.37
CA GLU A 315 1.62 -9.28 32.46
C GLU A 315 0.79 -8.13 31.87
N LYS A 316 1.29 -7.43 30.83
CA LYS A 316 0.49 -6.40 30.12
C LYS A 316 0.56 -6.45 28.59
N ILE A 317 0.90 -7.60 28.03
CA ILE A 317 0.67 -7.90 26.61
C ILE A 317 -0.14 -9.20 26.58
N ILE A 318 -1.46 -9.04 26.74
CA ILE A 318 -2.41 -10.15 26.68
C ILE A 318 -2.32 -10.76 25.28
N SER A 319 -2.09 -12.07 25.28
CA SER A 319 -2.29 -12.99 24.18
C SER A 319 -3.59 -12.69 23.43
N ARG A 320 -3.50 -12.21 22.18
CA ARG A 320 -4.61 -12.39 21.23
C ARG A 320 -4.59 -13.83 20.76
N GLY A 321 -5.22 -14.70 21.53
CA GLY A 321 -5.75 -15.94 20.98
C GLY A 321 -6.79 -15.60 19.90
N TYR A 322 -7.07 -16.55 19.01
CA TYR A 322 -8.25 -16.46 18.15
C TYR A 322 -9.46 -16.27 19.07
N ALA A 323 -9.98 -15.04 19.11
CA ALA A 323 -11.24 -14.79 19.77
C ALA A 323 -12.30 -15.22 18.76
N ASP A 324 -13.21 -16.11 19.15
CA ASP A 324 -14.37 -16.44 18.30
C ASP A 324 -15.43 -15.32 18.32
N GLN A 325 -15.17 -14.24 19.08
CA GLN A 325 -16.12 -13.18 19.39
C GLN A 325 -15.43 -11.82 19.56
N MET A 326 -16.20 -10.75 19.43
CA MET A 326 -15.76 -9.37 19.66
C MET A 326 -16.78 -8.58 20.47
N SER A 327 -16.30 -7.63 21.29
CA SER A 327 -17.19 -6.68 21.95
C SER A 327 -17.76 -5.71 20.92
N PHE A 328 -19.08 -5.55 20.93
CA PHE A 328 -19.82 -4.70 20.01
C PHE A 328 -20.74 -3.75 20.75
N THR A 329 -20.67 -2.49 20.35
CA THR A 329 -21.55 -1.43 20.79
C THR A 329 -22.15 -0.78 19.56
N PHE A 330 -23.48 -0.67 19.53
CA PHE A 330 -24.20 -0.01 18.45
C PHE A 330 -25.28 0.87 19.05
N VAL A 331 -25.07 2.16 18.90
CA VAL A 331 -25.94 3.21 19.41
C VAL A 331 -26.35 4.10 18.24
N ALA A 332 -27.62 4.46 18.21
CA ALA A 332 -28.14 5.56 17.41
C ALA A 332 -28.74 6.62 18.32
N ALA A 333 -28.93 7.85 17.83
CA ALA A 333 -29.50 8.92 18.65
C ALA A 333 -30.90 8.57 19.19
N ASN A 334 -31.65 7.74 18.46
CA ASN A 334 -33.00 7.30 18.81
C ASN A 334 -33.04 6.04 19.71
N HIS A 335 -32.01 5.17 19.67
CA HIS A 335 -32.05 3.88 20.36
C HIS A 335 -30.65 3.25 20.55
N THR A 336 -30.45 2.53 21.66
CA THR A 336 -29.25 1.70 21.88
C THR A 336 -29.56 0.25 21.51
N PHE A 337 -28.96 -0.25 20.43
CA PHE A 337 -29.19 -1.62 19.93
C PHE A 337 -28.31 -2.65 20.65
N TYR A 338 -27.04 -2.31 20.84
CA TYR A 338 -26.05 -3.15 21.51
C TYR A 338 -25.20 -2.29 22.45
N ALA A 339 -24.97 -2.77 23.66
CA ALA A 339 -24.14 -2.09 24.66
C ALA A 339 -23.09 -3.07 25.20
N ASN A 340 -21.88 -3.02 24.66
CA ASN A 340 -20.75 -3.86 25.05
C ASN A 340 -21.12 -5.37 25.07
N GLN A 341 -21.82 -5.84 24.04
CA GLN A 341 -22.24 -7.23 23.91
C GLN A 341 -21.27 -8.03 23.03
N SER A 342 -21.15 -9.32 23.27
CA SER A 342 -20.31 -10.20 22.45
C SER A 342 -21.06 -10.61 21.17
N VAL A 343 -20.41 -10.48 20.02
CA VAL A 343 -20.96 -10.89 18.71
C VAL A 343 -19.89 -11.59 17.86
N LYS A 344 -20.34 -12.38 16.87
CA LYS A 344 -19.45 -13.12 15.96
C LYS A 344 -19.02 -12.33 14.74
N GLN A 345 -19.92 -11.55 14.16
CA GLN A 345 -19.64 -10.81 12.93
C GLN A 345 -20.55 -9.60 12.81
N VAL A 346 -20.02 -8.50 12.28
CA VAL A 346 -20.78 -7.30 11.95
C VAL A 346 -20.45 -6.85 10.54
N ASP A 347 -21.42 -6.83 9.64
CA ASP A 347 -21.27 -6.32 8.29
C ASP A 347 -21.83 -4.91 8.20
N VAL A 348 -21.04 -3.98 7.63
CA VAL A 348 -21.36 -2.55 7.60
C VAL A 348 -21.35 -1.97 6.18
N PRO A 349 -22.29 -1.08 5.85
CA PRO A 349 -22.27 -0.32 4.61
C PRO A 349 -21.43 0.95 4.79
N SER A 350 -20.25 1.01 4.18
CA SER A 350 -19.40 2.22 4.19
C SER A 350 -19.43 2.98 2.86
N LEU A 351 -18.98 4.23 2.88
CA LEU A 351 -18.79 5.05 1.67
C LEU A 351 -17.92 4.35 0.61
N ASN A 352 -16.92 3.57 1.04
CA ASN A 352 -15.97 2.88 0.16
C ASN A 352 -16.42 1.46 -0.23
N GLY A 353 -17.64 1.05 0.13
CA GLY A 353 -18.16 -0.30 -0.08
C GLY A 353 -18.64 -0.96 1.21
N ALA A 354 -19.24 -2.15 1.11
CA ALA A 354 -19.62 -2.93 2.29
C ALA A 354 -18.47 -3.86 2.71
N PHE A 355 -18.25 -4.03 4.01
CA PHE A 355 -17.27 -4.97 4.52
C PHE A 355 -17.74 -5.63 5.83
N GLY A 356 -17.23 -6.84 6.06
CA GLY A 356 -17.51 -7.63 7.26
C GLY A 356 -16.39 -7.50 8.30
N ILE A 357 -16.80 -7.32 9.55
CA ILE A 357 -15.92 -7.19 10.71
C ILE A 357 -16.02 -8.47 11.52
N LEU A 358 -14.89 -9.17 11.62
CA LEU A 358 -14.72 -10.39 12.40
C LEU A 358 -13.84 -10.11 13.62
N PRO A 359 -13.78 -11.01 14.61
CA PRO A 359 -12.87 -10.86 15.73
C PRO A 359 -11.42 -10.71 15.27
N ASN A 360 -10.65 -9.86 15.96
CA ASN A 360 -9.27 -9.50 15.59
C ASN A 360 -9.14 -8.77 14.23
N HIS A 361 -10.20 -8.10 13.75
CA HIS A 361 -10.11 -7.21 12.60
C HIS A 361 -9.09 -6.08 12.84
N VAL A 362 -8.45 -5.61 11.77
CA VAL A 362 -7.53 -4.47 11.85
C VAL A 362 -8.27 -3.21 12.32
N PRO A 363 -7.62 -2.30 13.05
CA PRO A 363 -8.24 -1.04 13.46
C PRO A 363 -8.70 -0.25 12.24
N VAL A 364 -9.94 0.23 12.26
CA VAL A 364 -10.59 0.92 11.13
C VAL A 364 -11.48 2.02 11.66
N LEU A 365 -11.43 3.18 11.02
CA LEU A 365 -12.43 4.23 11.16
C LEU A 365 -13.05 4.47 9.78
N ALA A 366 -14.37 4.28 9.67
CA ALA A 366 -15.08 4.51 8.42
C ALA A 366 -16.41 5.23 8.64
N VAL A 367 -16.86 5.92 7.60
CA VAL A 367 -18.16 6.60 7.57
C VAL A 367 -19.19 5.65 6.94
N LEU A 368 -20.32 5.51 7.62
CA LEU A 368 -21.45 4.71 7.15
C LEU A 368 -22.24 5.47 6.10
N LYS A 369 -22.71 4.74 5.09
CA LYS A 369 -23.69 5.23 4.12
C LYS A 369 -25.08 4.65 4.43
N PRO A 370 -26.17 5.24 3.91
CA PRO A 370 -27.49 4.65 4.03
C PRO A 370 -27.49 3.18 3.59
N GLY A 371 -27.95 2.29 4.46
CA GLY A 371 -27.90 0.85 4.19
C GLY A 371 -28.18 -0.03 5.41
N VAL A 372 -27.94 -1.34 5.27
CA VAL A 372 -28.20 -2.32 6.31
C VAL A 372 -26.91 -2.73 7.01
N VAL A 373 -26.90 -2.58 8.34
CA VAL A 373 -25.93 -3.24 9.21
C VAL A 373 -26.47 -4.62 9.57
N ILE A 374 -25.66 -5.65 9.36
CA ILE A 374 -26.00 -7.03 9.66
C ILE A 374 -25.14 -7.49 10.84
N VAL A 375 -25.78 -7.94 11.91
CA VAL A 375 -25.11 -8.44 13.12
C VAL A 375 -25.40 -9.92 13.25
N THR A 376 -24.34 -10.73 13.28
CA THR A 376 -24.43 -12.16 13.57
C THR A 376 -24.06 -12.40 15.03
N GLU A 377 -25.05 -12.81 15.82
CA GLU A 377 -24.93 -13.04 17.27
C GLU A 377 -24.26 -14.39 17.56
N ASP A 378 -23.90 -14.60 18.84
CA ASP A 378 -23.15 -15.79 19.27
C ASP A 378 -23.89 -17.11 19.03
N ASP A 379 -25.22 -17.10 19.10
CA ASP A 379 -26.08 -18.26 18.81
C ASP A 379 -26.28 -18.49 17.30
N GLY A 380 -25.75 -17.60 16.46
CA GLY A 380 -25.93 -17.61 15.00
C GLY A 380 -27.18 -16.86 14.52
N ALA A 381 -27.94 -16.22 15.42
CA ALA A 381 -29.03 -15.34 15.03
C ALA A 381 -28.50 -14.13 14.25
N VAL A 382 -29.21 -13.73 13.19
CA VAL A 382 -28.83 -12.61 12.35
C VAL A 382 -29.84 -11.47 12.54
N LYS A 383 -29.39 -10.34 13.06
CA LYS A 383 -30.19 -9.12 13.17
C LYS A 383 -29.78 -8.13 12.10
N LYS A 384 -30.77 -7.53 11.44
CA LYS A 384 -30.55 -6.52 10.40
C LYS A 384 -31.18 -5.19 10.80
N VAL A 385 -30.36 -4.15 10.82
CA VAL A 385 -30.75 -2.81 11.22
C VAL A 385 -30.41 -1.85 10.10
N LEU A 386 -31.38 -1.10 9.62
CA LEU A 386 -31.15 -0.04 8.66
C LEU A 386 -30.54 1.16 9.39
N VAL A 387 -29.49 1.74 8.81
CA VAL A 387 -28.83 2.97 9.29
C VAL A 387 -28.94 4.06 8.22
N SER A 388 -29.16 5.30 8.65
CA SER A 388 -29.16 6.46 7.74
C SER A 388 -27.74 6.91 7.41
N SER A 389 -26.94 7.16 8.44
CA SER A 389 -25.57 7.66 8.38
C SER A 389 -24.88 7.35 9.70
N GLY A 390 -23.57 7.56 9.77
CA GLY A 390 -22.84 7.42 11.03
C GLY A 390 -21.37 7.08 10.85
N THR A 391 -20.78 6.54 11.90
CA THR A 391 -19.40 6.08 11.92
C THR A 391 -19.31 4.67 12.47
N VAL A 392 -18.32 3.93 11.98
CA VAL A 392 -17.90 2.65 12.53
C VAL A 392 -16.42 2.75 12.92
N THR A 393 -16.13 2.37 14.16
CA THR A 393 -14.78 2.32 14.71
C THR A 393 -14.48 0.91 15.17
N VAL A 394 -13.40 0.34 14.66
CA VAL A 394 -12.77 -0.89 15.18
C VAL A 394 -11.53 -0.44 15.93
N ASN A 395 -11.54 -0.63 17.25
CA ASN A 395 -10.44 -0.24 18.11
C ASN A 395 -9.31 -1.26 18.08
N ASP A 396 -8.14 -0.85 18.58
CA ASP A 396 -6.99 -1.74 18.70
C ASP A 396 -7.36 -3.02 19.44
N ASP A 397 -8.08 -2.93 20.56
CA ASP A 397 -8.52 -4.08 21.38
C ASP A 397 -9.57 -5.00 20.71
N SER A 398 -9.88 -4.79 19.43
CA SER A 398 -10.90 -5.49 18.66
C SER A 398 -12.34 -5.22 19.10
N SER A 399 -12.58 -4.19 19.94
CA SER A 399 -13.93 -3.71 20.17
C SER A 399 -14.44 -2.91 18.97
N VAL A 400 -15.71 -3.12 18.63
CA VAL A 400 -16.39 -2.48 17.49
C VAL A 400 -17.46 -1.55 18.02
N GLN A 401 -17.45 -0.30 17.54
CA GLN A 401 -18.41 0.73 17.91
C GLN A 401 -19.06 1.30 16.65
N ILE A 402 -20.38 1.21 16.58
CA ILE A 402 -21.18 1.91 15.59
C ILE A 402 -21.96 3.03 16.28
N LEU A 403 -21.78 4.24 15.76
CA LEU A 403 -22.53 5.42 16.15
C LEU A 403 -23.29 5.90 14.91
N ALA A 404 -24.60 5.65 14.89
CA ALA A 404 -25.48 6.09 13.81
C ALA A 404 -26.27 7.34 14.22
N GLU A 405 -26.64 8.17 13.25
CA GLU A 405 -27.56 9.29 13.52
C GLU A 405 -28.98 8.76 13.74
N GLU A 406 -29.49 7.97 12.80
CA GLU A 406 -30.74 7.24 12.93
C GLU A 406 -30.57 5.78 12.52
N ALA A 407 -31.19 4.89 13.28
CA ALA A 407 -31.22 3.47 12.95
C ALA A 407 -32.55 2.84 13.35
N HIS A 408 -33.02 1.88 12.57
CA HIS A 408 -34.29 1.19 12.78
C HIS A 408 -34.19 -0.29 12.35
N PRO A 409 -34.75 -1.23 13.12
CA PRO A 409 -34.88 -2.62 12.68
C PRO A 409 -35.61 -2.70 11.33
N LEU A 410 -35.14 -3.56 10.42
CA LEU A 410 -35.78 -3.68 9.10
C LEU A 410 -37.25 -4.11 9.17
N GLU A 411 -37.62 -4.85 10.22
CA GLU A 411 -38.99 -5.29 10.49
C GLU A 411 -39.98 -4.13 10.69
N ASN A 412 -39.49 -2.93 11.02
CA ASN A 412 -40.32 -1.76 11.25
C ASN A 412 -40.67 -0.98 9.96
N PHE A 413 -40.15 -1.41 8.80
CA PHE A 413 -40.37 -0.70 7.54
C PHE A 413 -41.47 -1.35 6.70
N ASP A 414 -42.38 -0.52 6.19
CA ASP A 414 -43.38 -0.92 5.21
C ASP A 414 -42.86 -0.63 3.79
N LEU A 415 -42.78 -1.67 2.96
CA LEU A 415 -42.36 -1.58 1.57
C LEU A 415 -43.25 -0.63 0.75
N GLN A 416 -44.56 -0.59 1.02
CA GLN A 416 -45.47 0.31 0.30
C GLN A 416 -45.18 1.78 0.63
N ALA A 417 -45.03 2.10 1.92
CA ALA A 417 -44.67 3.43 2.38
C ALA A 417 -43.28 3.86 1.86
N ALA A 418 -42.30 2.94 1.86
CA ALA A 418 -40.95 3.21 1.36
C ALA A 418 -40.94 3.51 -0.15
N ASN A 419 -41.72 2.78 -0.95
CA ASN A 419 -41.84 3.05 -2.38
C ASN A 419 -42.55 4.37 -2.67
N GLU A 420 -43.55 4.74 -1.87
CA GLU A 420 -44.22 6.04 -2.03
C GLU A 420 -43.27 7.19 -1.67
N ALA A 421 -42.52 7.07 -0.56
CA ALA A 421 -41.51 8.05 -0.18
C ALA A 421 -40.39 8.20 -1.24
N LEU A 422 -39.98 7.09 -1.87
CA LEU A 422 -39.02 7.11 -2.97
C LEU A 422 -39.57 7.87 -4.19
N ARG A 423 -40.84 7.63 -4.56
CA ARG A 423 -41.50 8.36 -5.67
C ARG A 423 -41.61 9.85 -5.39
N GLU A 424 -41.94 10.24 -4.15
CA GLU A 424 -41.96 11.64 -3.76
C GLU A 424 -40.57 12.28 -3.87
N ALA A 425 -39.51 11.58 -3.47
CA ALA A 425 -38.14 12.04 -3.61
C ALA A 425 -37.72 12.20 -5.09
N GLU A 426 -38.10 11.26 -5.96
CA GLU A 426 -37.87 11.33 -7.42
C GLU A 426 -38.57 12.54 -8.06
N GLN A 427 -39.82 12.82 -7.65
CA GLN A 427 -40.57 13.97 -8.12
C GLN A 427 -39.95 15.29 -7.65
N LYS A 428 -39.52 15.37 -6.38
CA LYS A 428 -38.82 16.55 -5.84
C LYS A 428 -37.50 16.80 -6.54
N PHE A 429 -36.73 15.73 -6.82
CA PHE A 429 -35.48 15.86 -7.58
C PHE A 429 -35.72 16.38 -9.00
N SER A 430 -36.75 15.87 -9.68
CA SER A 430 -37.10 16.26 -11.05
C SER A 430 -37.65 17.69 -11.16
N SER A 431 -38.32 18.17 -10.11
CA SER A 431 -38.94 19.51 -10.06
C SER A 431 -38.07 20.58 -9.40
N ALA A 432 -36.94 20.21 -8.80
CA ALA A 432 -36.02 21.14 -8.15
C ALA A 432 -35.37 22.12 -9.14
N SER A 433 -35.45 23.42 -8.83
CA SER A 433 -34.96 24.49 -9.71
C SER A 433 -33.63 25.09 -9.25
N SER A 434 -33.34 25.10 -7.94
CA SER A 434 -32.06 25.58 -7.40
C SER A 434 -31.05 24.45 -7.18
N GLU A 435 -29.75 24.77 -7.16
CA GLU A 435 -28.69 23.78 -6.88
C GLU A 435 -28.79 23.20 -5.46
N LYS A 436 -29.23 24.02 -4.49
CA LYS A 436 -29.47 23.58 -3.12
C LYS A 436 -30.61 22.58 -3.04
N ASP A 437 -31.75 22.88 -3.68
CA ASP A 437 -32.91 21.98 -3.66
C ASP A 437 -32.61 20.67 -4.40
N LYS A 438 -31.81 20.73 -5.47
CA LYS A 438 -31.32 19.53 -6.16
C LYS A 438 -30.43 18.67 -5.28
N ALA A 439 -29.53 19.28 -4.51
CA ALA A 439 -28.66 18.55 -3.59
C ALA A 439 -29.47 17.89 -2.45
N GLU A 440 -30.42 18.60 -1.85
CA GLU A 440 -31.29 18.05 -0.80
C GLU A 440 -32.17 16.92 -1.34
N ALA A 441 -32.75 17.08 -2.54
CA ALA A 441 -33.55 16.04 -3.18
C ALA A 441 -32.71 14.82 -3.60
N GLN A 442 -31.45 15.02 -4.01
CA GLN A 442 -30.54 13.93 -4.33
C GLN A 442 -30.22 13.08 -3.09
N ILE A 443 -30.00 13.70 -1.93
CA ILE A 443 -29.78 12.99 -0.66
C ILE A 443 -31.01 12.16 -0.29
N ALA A 444 -32.21 12.74 -0.40
CA ALA A 444 -33.46 12.03 -0.13
C ALA A 444 -33.69 10.85 -1.10
N LEU A 445 -33.32 11.01 -2.37
CA LEU A 445 -33.39 9.97 -3.38
C LEU A 445 -32.45 8.81 -3.05
N GLU A 446 -31.18 9.09 -2.73
CA GLU A 446 -30.19 8.08 -2.34
C GLU A 446 -30.62 7.30 -1.09
N ALA A 447 -31.13 8.01 -0.07
CA ALA A 447 -31.67 7.38 1.13
C ALA A 447 -32.88 6.48 0.82
N GLY A 448 -33.83 6.97 0.01
CA GLY A 448 -35.02 6.21 -0.39
C GLY A 448 -34.66 4.95 -1.18
N GLN A 449 -33.71 5.04 -2.12
CA GLN A 449 -33.22 3.90 -2.89
C GLN A 449 -32.57 2.85 -1.99
N ALA A 450 -31.75 3.29 -1.02
CA ALA A 450 -31.12 2.40 -0.06
C ALA A 450 -32.14 1.67 0.81
N ILE A 451 -33.20 2.35 1.27
CA ILE A 451 -34.30 1.75 2.04
C ILE A 451 -35.04 0.69 1.21
N VAL A 452 -35.47 1.04 0.00
CA VAL A 452 -36.21 0.10 -0.87
C VAL A 452 -35.35 -1.12 -1.23
N ALA A 453 -34.06 -0.91 -1.55
CA ALA A 453 -33.13 -1.99 -1.82
C ALA A 453 -32.92 -2.90 -0.60
N ALA A 454 -32.82 -2.30 0.60
CA ALA A 454 -32.66 -3.02 1.86
C ALA A 454 -33.86 -3.91 2.20
N ILE A 455 -35.07 -3.41 1.98
CA ILE A 455 -36.31 -4.17 2.25
C ILE A 455 -36.53 -5.24 1.17
N SER A 456 -36.24 -4.94 -0.10
CA SER A 456 -36.48 -5.86 -1.23
C SER A 456 -35.47 -7.02 -1.32
N ALA A 457 -34.28 -6.86 -0.73
CA ALA A 457 -33.27 -7.92 -0.63
C ALA A 457 -33.55 -8.89 0.54
N HIS A 458 -34.67 -8.72 1.22
CA HIS A 458 -35.09 -9.47 2.39
C HIS A 458 -36.32 -10.32 2.10
#